data_AF-A0A7J0GW13-F1
#
_entry.id   AF-A0A7J0GW13-F1
#
_cell.length_a   1.000
_cell.length_b   1.000
_cell.length_c   1.000
_cell.angle_alpha   90.00
_cell.angle_beta   90.00
_cell.angle_gamma   90.00
#
_symmetry.space_group_name_H-M   'P 1'
#
loop_
_entity.id
_entity.type
_entity.pdbx_description
1 polymer ?
#
loop_
_entity_poly.entity_id
_entity_poly.type
_entity_poly.pdbx_seq_one_letter_code
_entity_poly.pdbx_strand_id
1 'polypeptide(L)'
;MASSNPTVLQFAPSSTSVSAKVHPLVIFNICDCFVRRPDQAERVIGTLLGSVLADGTVDVLNCYAVPHNESSDQVFFLILPVVEKQDDN
;
A
#
# COMPACT_ATOMS: atom_id res chain seq x y z
N MET A 1 -37.28 1.60 7.76
CA MET A 1 -36.22 0.87 8.46
C MET A 1 -35.13 0.55 7.45
N ALA A 2 -33.97 1.21 7.54
CA ALA A 2 -32.88 1.04 6.59
C ALA A 2 -32.11 -0.25 6.92
N SER A 3 -32.03 -1.17 5.96
CA SER A 3 -31.26 -2.40 6.06
C SER A 3 -29.77 -2.07 6.04
N SER A 4 -29.09 -2.24 7.18
CA SER A 4 -27.64 -2.11 7.29
C SER A 4 -26.96 -3.39 6.79
N ASN A 5 -26.62 -3.45 5.50
CA ASN A 5 -25.73 -4.50 5.00
C ASN A 5 -24.30 -4.19 5.48
N PRO A 6 -23.62 -5.10 6.20
CA PRO A 6 -22.20 -4.93 6.47
C PRO A 6 -21.43 -5.12 5.16
N THR A 7 -20.71 -4.08 4.71
CA THR A 7 -19.74 -4.21 3.62
C THR A 7 -18.59 -5.09 4.11
N VAL A 8 -18.71 -6.41 3.91
CA VAL A 8 -17.65 -7.37 4.18
C VAL A 8 -16.65 -7.31 3.03
N LEU A 9 -15.40 -6.94 3.32
CA LEU A 9 -14.28 -7.11 2.39
C LEU A 9 -13.96 -8.60 2.31
N GLN A 10 -14.67 -9.30 1.42
CA GLN A 10 -14.46 -10.73 1.18
C GLN A 10 -13.22 -10.92 0.31
N PHE A 11 -12.06 -11.12 0.94
CA PHE A 11 -10.88 -11.64 0.26
C PHE A 11 -11.15 -13.12 -0.04
N ALA A 12 -11.42 -13.44 -1.30
CA ALA A 12 -11.44 -14.83 -1.74
C ALA A 12 -10.07 -15.45 -1.45
N PRO A 13 -10.00 -16.67 -0.88
CA PRO A 13 -8.73 -17.34 -0.65
C PRO A 13 -8.15 -17.73 -2.02
N SER A 14 -7.31 -16.87 -2.60
CA SER A 14 -6.48 -17.26 -3.73
C SER A 14 -5.33 -18.10 -3.19
N SER A 15 -5.19 -19.32 -3.67
CA SER A 15 -4.07 -20.24 -3.38
C SER A 15 -2.72 -19.75 -3.95
N THR A 16 -2.65 -18.51 -4.40
CA THR A 16 -1.45 -17.87 -4.94
C THR A 16 -0.63 -17.29 -3.80
N SER A 17 0.35 -18.04 -3.31
CA SER A 17 1.42 -17.47 -2.49
C SER A 17 2.16 -16.42 -3.32
N VAL A 18 1.88 -15.13 -3.06
CA VAL A 18 2.56 -14.01 -3.69
C VAL A 18 3.93 -13.85 -3.04
N SER A 19 4.99 -14.01 -3.82
CA SER A 19 6.36 -13.74 -3.38
C SER A 19 6.67 -12.26 -3.61
N ALA A 20 7.33 -11.61 -2.65
CA ALA A 20 7.76 -10.22 -2.80
C ALA A 20 9.23 -10.07 -2.40
N LYS A 21 9.98 -9.31 -3.19
CA LYS A 21 11.35 -8.90 -2.89
C LYS A 21 11.35 -7.41 -2.60
N VAL A 22 11.87 -7.03 -1.45
CA VAL A 22 11.88 -5.63 -1.01
C VAL A 22 13.31 -5.10 -1.07
N HIS A 23 13.51 -4.02 -1.83
CA HIS A 23 14.80 -3.35 -1.88
C HIS A 23 15.08 -2.66 -0.52
N PRO A 24 16.29 -2.77 0.07
CA PRO A 24 16.58 -2.21 1.40
C PRO A 24 16.27 -0.72 1.56
N LEU A 25 16.39 0.05 0.47
CA LEU A 25 16.00 1.47 0.39
C LEU A 25 14.57 1.71 0.89
N VAL A 26 13.64 0.82 0.57
CA VAL A 26 12.22 0.91 0.97
C VAL A 26 12.09 0.87 2.49
N ILE A 27 12.80 -0.06 3.13
CA ILE A 27 12.79 -0.20 4.60
C ILE A 27 13.37 1.05 5.24
N PHE A 28 14.50 1.56 4.73
CA PHE A 28 15.10 2.80 5.22
C PHE A 28 14.15 3.99 5.08
N ASN A 29 13.48 4.13 3.94
CA ASN A 29 12.51 5.20 3.71
C ASN A 29 11.31 5.08 4.67
N ILE A 30 10.80 3.88 4.94
CA ILE A 30 9.71 3.67 5.92
C ILE A 30 10.14 4.10 7.31
N CYS A 31 11.32 3.68 7.76
CA CYS A 31 11.86 4.06 9.07
C CYS A 31 12.08 5.57 9.18
N ASP A 32 12.65 6.19 8.15
CA ASP A 32 12.90 7.63 8.08
C ASP A 32 11.60 8.44 8.11
N CYS A 33 10.58 8.01 7.35
CA CYS A 33 9.24 8.59 7.42
C CYS A 33 8.60 8.44 8.81
N PHE A 34 8.79 7.29 9.48
CA PHE A 34 8.27 7.07 10.82
C PHE A 34 8.94 7.95 11.88
N VAL A 35 10.25 8.18 11.78
CA VAL A 35 10.99 9.03 12.73
C VAL A 35 10.67 10.51 12.52
N ARG A 36 10.44 10.95 11.28
CA ARG A 36 10.11 12.34 10.95
C ARG A 36 8.62 12.69 11.02
N ARG A 37 7.76 11.74 11.43
CA ARG A 37 6.32 12.00 11.54
C ARG A 37 6.07 13.06 12.63
N PRO A 38 5.00 13.87 12.51
CA PRO A 38 4.63 14.80 13.57
C PRO A 38 4.29 14.05 14.85
N ASP A 39 4.58 14.64 16.02
CA ASP A 39 4.43 13.98 17.33
C ASP A 39 3.01 13.47 17.62
N GLN A 40 2.00 14.02 16.94
CA GLN A 40 0.60 13.62 17.08
C GLN A 40 0.17 12.48 16.14
N ALA A 41 1.01 12.08 15.19
CA ALA A 41 0.72 10.94 14.32
C ALA A 41 1.20 9.65 14.98
N GLU A 42 0.30 8.72 15.26
CA GLU A 42 0.68 7.41 15.80
C GLU A 42 1.20 6.47 14.69
N ARG A 43 0.79 6.71 13.45
CA ARG A 43 1.01 5.82 12.30
C ARG A 43 1.48 6.60 11.06
N VAL A 44 2.21 5.91 10.19
CA VAL A 44 2.60 6.41 8.86
C VAL A 44 1.98 5.51 7.82
N ILE A 45 1.23 6.09 6.89
CA ILE A 45 0.65 5.41 5.73
C ILE A 45 1.50 5.77 4.53
N GLY A 46 1.78 4.80 3.67
CA GLY A 46 2.59 5.00 2.48
C GLY A 46 2.24 4.02 1.37
N THR A 47 2.76 4.33 0.19
CA THR A 47 2.59 3.55 -1.03
C THR A 47 3.88 2.82 -1.36
N LEU A 48 3.79 1.54 -1.72
CA LEU A 48 4.89 0.78 -2.30
C LEU A 48 4.87 0.89 -3.83
N LEU A 49 6.03 1.12 -4.42
CA LEU A 49 6.23 1.22 -5.86
C LEU A 49 7.17 0.12 -6.34
N GLY A 50 6.81 -0.51 -7.45
CA GLY A 50 7.49 -1.69 -7.93
C GLY A 50 6.91 -2.25 -9.21
N SER A 51 7.38 -3.42 -9.59
CA SER A 51 6.91 -4.16 -10.76
C SER A 51 6.69 -5.63 -10.42
N VAL A 52 5.75 -6.27 -11.10
CA VAL A 52 5.57 -7.72 -11.02
C VAL A 52 6.48 -8.35 -12.07
N LEU A 53 7.35 -9.26 -11.63
CA LEU A 53 8.23 -10.04 -12.49
C LEU A 53 7.42 -11.10 -13.25
N ALA A 54 8.00 -11.62 -14.33
CA ALA A 54 7.36 -12.65 -15.15
C ALA A 54 7.08 -13.97 -14.40
N ASP A 55 7.78 -14.22 -13.28
CA ASP A 55 7.56 -15.37 -12.39
C ASP A 55 6.43 -15.14 -11.38
N GLY A 56 5.79 -13.96 -11.38
CA GLY A 56 4.75 -13.56 -10.43
C GLY A 56 5.28 -12.98 -9.12
N THR A 57 6.59 -12.84 -8.94
CA THR A 57 7.19 -12.17 -7.78
C THR A 57 7.03 -10.65 -7.90
N VAL A 58 6.67 -9.97 -6.82
CA VAL A 58 6.59 -8.51 -6.77
C VAL A 58 7.94 -7.93 -6.32
N ASP A 59 8.60 -7.18 -7.19
CA ASP A 59 9.80 -6.41 -6.86
C ASP A 59 9.41 -5.02 -6.37
N VAL A 60 9.61 -4.76 -5.08
CA VAL A 60 9.34 -3.47 -4.43
C VAL A 60 10.62 -2.64 -4.39
N LEU A 61 10.67 -1.60 -5.21
CA LEU A 61 11.88 -0.81 -5.46
C LEU A 61 11.88 0.52 -4.70
N ASN A 62 10.71 1.10 -4.45
CA ASN A 62 10.59 2.39 -3.78
C ASN A 62 9.31 2.49 -2.95
N CYS A 63 9.20 3.53 -2.13
CA CYS A 63 7.99 3.88 -1.41
C CYS A 63 7.95 5.37 -1.07
N TYR A 64 6.75 5.89 -0.81
CA TYR A 64 6.58 7.25 -0.28
C TYR A 64 5.45 7.31 0.73
N ALA A 65 5.56 8.21 1.71
CA ALA A 65 4.50 8.45 2.68
C ALA A 65 3.36 9.24 2.04
N VAL A 66 2.13 8.83 2.31
CA VAL A 66 0.92 9.53 1.89
C VAL A 66 0.46 10.42 3.05
N PRO A 67 0.37 11.76 2.83
CA PRO A 67 -0.17 12.66 3.82
C PRO A 67 -1.61 12.24 4.16
N HIS A 68 -1.87 11.94 5.42
CA HIS A 68 -3.20 11.58 5.92
C HIS A 68 -3.42 12.22 7.28
N ASN A 69 -4.67 12.57 7.58
CA ASN A 69 -5.07 13.07 8.90
C ASN A 69 -5.75 11.93 9.64
N GLU A 70 -5.18 11.51 10.76
CA GLU A 70 -5.77 10.46 11.59
C GLU A 70 -7.07 10.98 12.20
N SER A 71 -8.18 10.38 11.79
CA SER A 71 -9.41 10.41 12.58
C SER A 71 -9.77 8.96 12.85
N SER A 72 -10.12 8.68 14.11
CA SER A 72 -10.20 7.34 14.70
C SER A 72 -11.13 6.37 13.94
N ASP A 73 -11.99 6.87 13.06
CA ASP A 73 -12.96 6.11 12.28
C ASP A 73 -12.58 5.94 10.79
N GLN A 74 -11.44 6.45 10.33
CA GLN A 74 -11.08 6.42 8.90
C GLN A 74 -10.29 5.16 8.51
N VAL A 75 -10.93 4.29 7.72
CA VAL A 75 -10.28 3.20 7.00
C VAL A 75 -9.68 3.74 5.70
N PHE A 76 -8.37 3.90 5.64
CA PHE A 76 -7.70 4.34 4.41
C PHE A 76 -7.58 3.18 3.42
N PHE A 77 -8.25 3.30 2.27
CA PHE A 77 -8.13 2.38 1.14
C PHE A 77 -7.38 3.10 0.02
N LEU A 78 -6.06 2.90 -0.07
CA LEU A 78 -5.28 3.47 -1.16
C LEU A 78 -5.32 2.51 -2.36
N ILE A 79 -6.32 2.69 -3.23
CA ILE A 79 -6.29 2.14 -4.59
C ILE A 79 -5.63 3.21 -5.46
N LEU A 80 -4.30 3.22 -5.54
CA LEU A 80 -3.73 3.86 -6.71
C LEU A 80 -4.06 2.98 -7.92
N PRO A 81 -4.56 3.54 -9.03
CA PRO A 81 -4.53 2.81 -10.28
C PRO A 81 -3.05 2.47 -10.54
N VAL A 82 -2.77 1.18 -10.72
CA VAL A 82 -1.51 0.72 -11.30
C VAL A 82 -1.33 1.54 -12.57
N VAL A 83 -0.27 2.36 -12.62
CA VAL A 83 0.12 3.06 -13.85
C VAL A 83 0.62 1.99 -14.81
N GLU A 84 -0.29 1.43 -15.59
CA GLU A 84 0.06 0.64 -16.76
C GLU A 84 0.68 1.62 -17.76
N LYS A 85 1.99 1.50 -17.99
CA LYS A 85 2.63 2.20 -19.10
C LYS A 85 2.06 1.61 -20.38
N GLN A 86 1.12 2.33 -20.97
CA GLN A 86 0.77 2.22 -22.37
C GLN A 86 2.03 2.57 -23.17
N ASP A 87 2.76 1.57 -23.63
CA ASP A 87 3.85 1.74 -24.60
C ASP A 87 3.21 2.01 -25.98
N ASP A 88 2.89 3.27 -26.27
CA ASP A 88 2.52 3.70 -27.62
C ASP A 88 3.80 3.94 -28.44
N ASN A 89 4.17 2.96 -29.28
CA ASN A 89 4.88 3.19 -30.54
C ASN A 89 4.40 2.25 -31.64
#